data_AF-A0A6J1W4K3-F1
#
_entry.id   AF-A0A6J1W4K3-F1
#
_cell.length_a   1.000
_cell.length_b   1.000
_cell.length_c   1.000
_cell.angle_alpha   90.00
_cell.angle_beta   90.00
_cell.angle_gamma   90.00
#
_symmetry.space_group_name_H-M   'P 1'
#
loop_
_entity.id
_entity.type
_entity.pdbx_description
1 polymer ?
#
loop_
_entity_poly.entity_id
_entity_poly.type
_entity_poly.pdbx_seq_one_letter_code
_entity_poly.pdbx_strand_id
1 'polypeptide(L)'
;VGDQMKLLQNCWSELLVFDHIFRQVQYGKEHSLVLVTGQEVDMSTLATQAGSILNNLVLRAQELVLNLHALQMDRQEFVTLKFLILFSL
;
A
#
# COMPACT_ATOMS: atom_id res chain seq x y z
N VAL A 1 -22.74 -6.86 13.67
CA VAL A 1 -21.29 -7.04 13.96
C VAL A 1 -20.71 -8.28 13.29
N GLY A 2 -21.37 -9.45 13.32
CA GLY A 2 -20.85 -10.68 12.72
C GLY A 2 -20.39 -10.53 11.25
N ASP A 3 -21.21 -9.94 10.39
CA ASP A 3 -20.83 -9.75 8.98
C ASP A 3 -19.73 -8.72 8.78
N GLN A 4 -19.71 -7.64 9.58
CA GLN A 4 -18.63 -6.66 9.56
C GLN A 4 -17.28 -7.30 9.92
N MET A 5 -17.27 -8.19 10.92
CA MET A 5 -16.06 -8.92 11.29
C MET A 5 -15.61 -9.86 10.18
N LYS A 6 -16.53 -10.56 9.50
CA LYS A 6 -16.18 -11.42 8.36
C LYS A 6 -15.58 -10.64 7.20
N LEU A 7 -16.18 -9.51 6.82
CA LEU A 7 -15.66 -8.64 5.77
C LEU A 7 -14.24 -8.17 6.12
N LEU A 8 -14.04 -7.66 7.34
CA LEU A 8 -12.71 -7.22 7.78
C LEU A 8 -11.69 -8.36 7.88
N GLN A 9 -12.09 -9.52 8.38
CA GLN A 9 -11.22 -10.72 8.42
C GLN A 9 -10.76 -11.13 7.03
N ASN A 10 -11.59 -10.91 6.00
CA ASN A 10 -11.24 -11.23 4.62
C ASN A 10 -10.21 -10.25 4.04
N CYS A 11 -10.40 -8.94 4.26
CA CYS A 11 -9.69 -7.91 3.47
C CYS A 11 -8.73 -7.01 4.27
N TRP A 12 -8.55 -7.21 5.59
CA TRP A 12 -7.77 -6.28 6.42
C TRP A 12 -6.33 -6.05 5.90
N SER A 13 -5.67 -7.10 5.42
CA SER A 13 -4.30 -7.02 4.89
C SER A 13 -4.27 -6.31 3.53
N GLU A 14 -5.24 -6.57 2.66
CA GLU A 14 -5.40 -5.88 1.38
C GLU A 14 -5.62 -4.38 1.58
N LEU A 15 -6.48 -4.00 2.53
CA LEU A 15 -6.71 -2.60 2.86
C LEU A 15 -5.44 -1.92 3.42
N LEU A 16 -4.64 -2.61 4.23
CA LEU A 16 -3.37 -2.09 4.75
C LEU A 16 -2.33 -1.89 3.64
N VAL A 17 -2.17 -2.88 2.76
CA VAL A 17 -1.24 -2.80 1.63
C VAL A 17 -1.68 -1.72 0.65
N PHE A 18 -2.97 -1.66 0.33
CA PHE A 18 -3.50 -0.66 -0.59
C PHE A 18 -3.36 0.76 -0.05
N ASP A 19 -3.58 0.97 1.25
CA ASP A 19 -3.32 2.26 1.91
C ASP A 19 -1.83 2.65 1.84
N HIS A 20 -0.92 1.70 2.07
CA HIS A 20 0.51 1.95 1.94
C HIS A 20 0.91 2.32 0.50
N ILE A 21 0.40 1.62 -0.49
CA ILE A 21 0.67 1.86 -1.92
C ILE A 21 0.15 3.25 -2.34
N PHE A 22 -1.10 3.57 -2.02
CA PHE A 22 -1.66 4.88 -2.38
C PHE A 22 -0.91 6.03 -1.69
N ARG A 23 -0.42 5.83 -0.47
CA ARG A 23 0.46 6.81 0.19
C ARG A 23 1.74 7.08 -0.60
N GLN A 24 2.35 6.04 -1.17
CA GLN A 24 3.53 6.22 -2.02
C GLN A 24 3.18 6.87 -3.36
N VAL A 25 2.01 6.60 -3.93
CA VAL A 25 1.55 7.29 -5.16
C VAL A 25 1.43 8.79 -4.93
N GLN A 26 0.93 9.21 -3.76
CA GLN A 26 0.69 10.63 -3.44
C GLN A 26 1.92 11.37 -2.93
N TYR A 27 2.72 10.72 -2.08
CA TYR A 27 3.79 11.38 -1.32
C TYR A 27 5.15 10.71 -1.46
N GLY A 28 5.24 9.62 -2.22
CA GLY A 28 6.47 8.86 -2.40
C GLY A 28 7.57 9.72 -3.02
N LYS A 29 8.80 9.45 -2.60
CA LYS A 29 10.01 10.08 -3.15
C LYS A 29 10.94 9.00 -3.66
N GLU A 30 11.83 9.39 -4.56
CA GLU A 30 12.85 8.47 -5.07
C GLU A 30 13.69 7.91 -3.90
N HIS A 31 13.95 6.61 -3.94
CA HIS A 31 14.74 5.88 -2.94
C HIS A 31 14.24 5.93 -1.48
N SER A 32 13.00 6.33 -1.21
CA SER A 32 12.46 6.28 0.16
C SER A 32 10.99 5.87 0.22
N LEU A 33 10.59 5.36 1.37
CA LEU A 33 9.19 5.03 1.69
C LEU A 33 8.64 6.01 2.71
N VAL A 34 7.47 6.57 2.42
CA VAL A 34 6.72 7.39 3.38
C VAL A 34 5.83 6.51 4.24
N LEU A 35 5.98 6.59 5.56
CA LEU A 35 5.17 5.85 6.53
C LEU A 35 3.91 6.64 6.94
N VAL A 36 2.98 5.97 7.60
CA VAL A 36 1.73 6.60 8.09
C VAL A 36 2.00 7.68 9.15
N THR A 37 3.14 7.56 9.83
CA THR A 37 3.65 8.53 10.80
C THR A 37 4.21 9.79 10.15
N GLY A 38 4.31 9.83 8.82
CA GLY A 38 4.99 10.88 8.07
C GLY A 38 6.51 10.74 8.03
N GLN A 39 7.07 9.70 8.65
CA GLN A 39 8.50 9.42 8.59
C GLN A 39 8.89 8.84 7.21
N GLU A 40 10.10 9.17 6.77
CA GLU A 40 10.71 8.61 5.56
C GLU A 40 11.75 7.57 5.95
N VAL A 41 11.67 6.41 5.31
CA VAL A 41 12.66 5.33 5.46
C VAL A 41 13.39 5.16 4.15
N ASP A 42 14.71 5.30 4.18
CA ASP A 42 15.56 5.06 3.02
C ASP A 42 15.51 3.58 2.60
N MET A 43 15.33 3.33 1.31
CA MET A 43 15.37 2.00 0.72
C MET A 43 16.70 1.29 0.97
N SER A 44 17.81 2.01 1.09
CA SER A 44 19.11 1.41 1.45
C SER A 44 19.10 0.79 2.86
N THR A 45 18.40 1.43 3.79
CA THR A 45 18.23 0.95 5.16
C THR A 45 17.37 -0.30 5.19
N LEU A 46 16.32 -0.35 4.36
CA LEU A 46 15.53 -1.57 4.18
C LEU A 46 16.34 -2.69 3.53
N ALA A 47 17.09 -2.41 2.46
CA ALA A 47 17.92 -3.42 1.80
C ALA A 47 18.95 -4.06 2.74
N THR A 48 19.49 -3.29 3.70
CA THR A 48 20.50 -3.76 4.65
C THR A 48 19.91 -4.43 5.89
N GLN A 49 18.76 -3.96 6.39
CA GLN A 49 18.18 -4.42 7.65
C GLN A 49 17.02 -5.40 7.47
N ALA A 50 16.32 -5.36 6.33
CA ALA A 50 15.18 -6.22 6.06
C ALA A 50 15.62 -7.57 5.47
N GLY A 51 14.93 -8.63 5.85
CA GLY A 51 15.06 -9.94 5.20
C GLY A 51 14.60 -9.91 3.74
N SER A 52 15.06 -10.88 2.96
CA SER A 52 14.75 -11.00 1.51
C SER A 52 13.25 -11.00 1.19
N ILE A 53 12.43 -11.59 2.06
CA ILE A 53 10.96 -11.62 1.90
C ILE A 53 10.38 -10.20 1.91
N LEU A 54 10.77 -9.38 2.90
CA LEU A 54 10.26 -8.01 3.02
C LEU A 54 10.77 -7.15 1.86
N ASN A 55 12.04 -7.29 1.49
CA ASN A 55 12.59 -6.57 0.32
C ASN A 55 11.82 -6.90 -0.96
N ASN A 56 11.51 -8.17 -1.22
CA ASN A 56 10.72 -8.56 -2.39
C ASN A 56 9.29 -8.00 -2.36
N LEU A 57 8.66 -7.94 -1.18
CA LEU A 57 7.33 -7.35 -1.03
C LEU A 57 7.35 -5.84 -1.32
N VAL A 58 8.35 -5.13 -0.81
CA VAL A 58 8.54 -3.70 -1.07
C VAL A 58 8.75 -3.43 -2.56
N LEU A 59 9.59 -4.22 -3.24
CA LEU A 59 9.82 -4.06 -4.68
C LEU A 59 8.55 -4.27 -5.50
N ARG A 60 7.76 -5.30 -5.18
CA ARG A 60 6.46 -5.53 -5.85
C ARG A 60 5.46 -4.41 -5.58
N ALA A 61 5.43 -3.88 -4.35
CA ALA A 61 4.59 -2.74 -4.04
C ALA A 61 5.01 -1.50 -4.84
N GLN A 62 6.31 -1.24 -4.98
CA GLN A 62 6.85 -0.13 -5.79
C GLN A 62 6.49 -0.25 -7.27
N GLU A 63 6.51 -1.45 -7.83
CA GLU A 63 6.02 -1.67 -9.21
C GLU A 63 4.55 -1.24 -9.36
N LEU A 64 3.70 -1.59 -8.38
CA LEU A 64 2.31 -1.16 -8.40
C LEU A 64 2.16 0.36 -8.21
N VAL A 65 2.97 0.98 -7.36
CA VAL A 65 3.01 2.45 -7.19
C VAL A 65 3.31 3.14 -8.51
N LEU A 66 4.31 2.66 -9.26
CA LEU A 66 4.67 3.23 -10.57
C LEU A 66 3.53 3.09 -11.57
N ASN A 67 2.88 1.92 -11.61
CA ASN A 67 1.72 1.69 -12.49
C ASN A 67 0.54 2.61 -12.14
N LEU A 68 0.20 2.75 -10.86
CA LEU A 68 -0.90 3.60 -10.40
C LEU A 68 -0.60 5.10 -10.58
N HIS A 69 0.65 5.52 -10.38
CA HIS A 69 1.09 6.87 -10.68
C HIS A 69 1.00 7.18 -12.17
N ALA A 70 1.40 6.25 -13.04
CA ALA A 70 1.28 6.39 -14.49
C ALA A 70 -0.18 6.48 -14.96
N LEU A 71 -1.10 5.77 -14.28
CA LEU A 71 -2.54 5.87 -14.50
C LEU A 71 -3.17 7.13 -13.90
N GLN A 72 -2.40 7.97 -13.20
CA GLN A 72 -2.88 9.17 -12.51
C GLN A 72 -3.98 8.86 -11.50
N MET A 73 -3.87 7.74 -10.77
CA MET A 73 -4.88 7.32 -9.80
C MET A 73 -5.20 8.43 -8.81
N ASP A 74 -6.48 8.79 -8.74
CA ASP A 74 -6.93 9.87 -7.88
C ASP A 74 -7.53 9.37 -6.55
N ARG A 75 -7.92 10.32 -5.70
CA ARG A 75 -8.51 10.02 -4.38
C ARG A 75 -9.88 9.36 -4.49
N GLN A 76 -10.68 9.69 -5.50
CA GLN A 76 -12.02 9.11 -5.68
C GLN A 76 -11.93 7.65 -6.11
N GLU A 77 -11.02 7.34 -7.02
CA GLU A 77 -10.70 5.96 -7.44
C GLU A 77 -10.15 5.15 -6.28
N PHE A 78 -9.24 5.73 -5.48
CA PHE A 78 -8.73 5.09 -4.26
C PHE A 78 -9.85 4.73 -3.28
N VAL A 79 -10.74 5.67 -2.96
CA VAL A 79 -11.86 5.40 -2.04
C VAL A 79 -12.79 4.34 -2.63
N THR A 80 -13.08 4.41 -3.93
CA THR A 80 -13.91 3.43 -4.64
C THR A 80 -13.32 2.03 -4.53
N LEU A 81 -12.02 1.87 -4.81
CA LEU A 81 -11.34 0.58 -4.71
C LEU A 81 -11.30 0.05 -3.27
N LYS A 82 -11.15 0.91 -2.25
CA LYS A 82 -11.27 0.47 -0.84
C LYS A 82 -12.62 -0.17 -0.55
N PHE A 83 -13.70 0.37 -1.11
CA PHE A 83 -15.03 -0.21 -0.94
C PHE A 83 -15.19 -1.50 -1.73
N LEU A 84 -14.63 -1.60 -2.94
CA LEU A 84 -14.62 -2.85 -3.71
C LEU A 84 -13.86 -3.97 -2.99
N ILE A 85 -12.72 -3.64 -2.35
CA ILE A 85 -11.94 -4.57 -1.51
C ILE A 85 -12.76 -4.97 -0.27
N LEU A 86 -13.35 -4.00 0.43
CA LEU A 86 -14.12 -4.25 1.65
C LEU A 86 -15.36 -5.12 1.41
N PHE A 87 -15.99 -4.96 0.26
CA PHE A 87 -17.19 -5.69 -0.15
C PHE A 87 -16.88 -6.78 -1.18
N SER A 88 -15.72 -7.42 -1.06
CA SER A 88 -15.42 -8.65 -1.81
C SER A 88 -16.38 -9.76 -1.36
N LEU A 89 -17.23 -10.21 -2.28
CA LEU A 89 -18.23 -11.28 -2.08
C LEU A 89 -17.57 -12.67 -1.96
#